data_AF-A0A942S5B4-F1
#
_entry.id   AF-A0A942S5B4-F1
#
_cell.length_a   1.000
_cell.length_b   1.000
_cell.length_c   1.000
_cell.angle_alpha   90.00
_cell.angle_beta   90.00
_cell.angle_gamma   90.00
#
_symmetry.space_group_name_H-M   'P 1'
#
loop_
_entity.id
_entity.type
_entity.pdbx_description
1 polymer ?
#
loop_
_entity_poly.entity_id
_entity_poly.type
_entity_poly.pdbx_seq_one_letter_code
_entity_poly.pdbx_strand_id
1 'polypeptide(L)'
;MKTFKRLMNVFFVMLILSAFASCTNSAPKDAETDPFSNGGNERNMIVVISDMHLGADLAYAECNKNLPSLEKMLYRIKAAPNVSELVIAGDLLDEWFVPAPIDTYQGKDQTDFVQRIAATNKGVFDALNSIIQEKKILVTYVPGNHDLTISEANVDLVLPGINQKRDPELGLGTYYPVGYPEIAIEHGHRYNFFCAPDPISNQDIAPGTIMPPGYFFTRIGALYVSQGHPAEGADIVPVITQNTSGDESQNLLFEYWKMWEWTLNTFKIQNKFDEKIIVTNVDGFTGAYAVNDVLPFQTTPGGFIDVNLYKGIQDSWLQRQAHNHVPVNIPAYQAITGSAISTEADNQAITQYFLNPDSDVRIVVFGHTHVPTIKTSNDHLGQKAIYANSGTWIDHNSLDTTAMNFVVITPQYKDAASHTFVKLYSFKNEVVALMAEDSLRF
;
A
#
# COMPACT_ATOMS: atom_id res chain seq x y z
N MET A 1 77.66 29.72 50.75
CA MET A 1 76.95 28.47 51.10
C MET A 1 75.47 28.76 51.20
N LYS A 2 74.65 28.05 50.40
CA LYS A 2 73.18 28.13 50.27
C LYS A 2 72.64 29.33 49.46
N THR A 3 73.14 29.56 48.23
CA THR A 3 72.52 29.13 46.95
C THR A 3 71.90 27.73 46.91
N PHE A 4 70.82 27.55 46.14
CA PHE A 4 69.92 26.38 46.03
C PHE A 4 68.77 26.32 47.05
N LYS A 5 67.65 27.01 46.72
CA LYS A 5 66.25 26.55 46.83
C LYS A 5 65.28 27.73 46.70
N ARG A 6 65.24 28.37 45.53
CA ARG A 6 64.12 29.21 45.08
C ARG A 6 64.30 29.70 43.63
N LEU A 7 64.62 28.80 42.71
CA LEU A 7 64.58 29.12 41.26
C LEU A 7 64.44 27.86 40.39
N MET A 8 63.62 26.92 40.85
CA MET A 8 63.31 25.69 40.12
C MET A 8 61.84 25.35 40.37
N ASN A 9 60.96 26.24 39.92
CA ASN A 9 59.51 26.00 39.83
C ASN A 9 58.80 26.96 38.84
N VAL A 10 59.53 27.60 37.93
CA VAL A 10 58.96 28.53 36.92
C VAL A 10 59.39 28.19 35.48
N PHE A 11 60.14 27.10 35.26
CA PHE A 11 60.57 26.72 33.90
C PHE A 11 60.25 25.27 33.47
N PHE A 12 59.36 24.57 34.16
CA PHE A 12 58.96 23.21 33.77
C PHE A 12 57.45 22.92 33.84
N VAL A 13 56.62 23.98 33.80
CA VAL A 13 55.14 23.88 33.61
C VAL A 13 54.67 24.73 32.41
N MET A 14 55.58 25.38 31.68
CA MET A 14 55.31 26.06 30.40
C MET A 14 56.01 25.37 29.22
N LEU A 15 55.96 24.04 29.15
CA LEU A 15 56.42 23.28 27.97
C LEU A 15 55.73 21.91 27.80
N ILE A 16 54.52 21.76 28.36
CA ILE A 16 53.57 20.67 28.05
C ILE A 16 52.18 21.27 27.86
N LEU A 17 52.10 22.31 27.01
CA LEU A 17 50.82 22.92 26.58
C LEU A 17 50.84 23.27 25.08
N SER A 18 51.73 22.63 24.31
CA SER A 18 51.88 22.85 22.88
C SER A 18 52.35 21.58 22.18
N ALA A 19 51.53 20.52 22.17
CA ALA A 19 51.62 19.39 21.23
C ALA A 19 50.44 18.41 21.32
N PHE A 20 49.18 18.86 21.31
CA PHE A 20 48.05 18.02 20.86
C PHE A 20 46.96 18.89 20.23
N ALA A 21 47.34 19.70 19.24
CA ALA A 21 46.44 20.04 18.15
C ALA A 21 46.56 18.91 17.11
N SER A 22 46.16 17.69 17.50
CA SER A 22 45.91 16.63 16.53
C SER A 22 44.46 16.79 16.13
N CYS A 23 44.24 17.03 14.84
CA CYS A 23 42.93 17.00 14.23
C CYS A 23 42.26 15.69 14.62
N THR A 24 41.30 15.73 15.54
CA THR A 24 40.24 14.73 15.50
C THR A 24 39.46 15.06 14.24
N ASN A 25 39.88 14.47 13.12
CA ASN A 25 38.96 14.14 12.05
C ASN A 25 37.93 13.21 12.70
N SER A 26 36.95 13.79 13.39
CA SER A 26 35.64 13.18 13.38
C SER A 26 35.32 13.07 11.90
N ALA A 27 35.29 11.83 11.40
CA ALA A 27 34.61 11.56 10.14
C ALA A 27 33.32 12.39 10.17
N PRO A 28 32.96 13.10 9.07
CA PRO A 28 31.69 13.79 9.05
C PRO A 28 30.66 12.76 9.52
N LYS A 29 29.93 13.05 10.60
CA LYS A 29 28.66 12.36 10.83
C LYS A 29 27.99 12.41 9.48
N ASP A 30 27.76 11.25 8.86
CA ASP A 30 27.16 11.15 7.53
C ASP A 30 26.08 12.22 7.48
N ALA A 31 26.31 13.26 6.66
CA ALA A 31 25.38 14.36 6.58
C ALA A 31 24.07 13.70 6.17
N GLU A 32 23.10 13.67 7.09
CA GLU A 32 21.82 13.01 6.92
C GLU A 32 21.29 13.47 5.55
N THR A 33 21.36 12.58 4.56
CA THR A 33 21.00 12.94 3.19
C THR A 33 19.51 13.22 3.22
N ASP A 34 19.15 14.50 3.16
CA ASP A 34 17.77 14.92 3.14
C ASP A 34 17.11 14.33 1.88
N PRO A 35 16.19 13.35 2.00
CA PRO A 35 15.61 12.66 0.84
C PRO A 35 14.75 13.59 -0.02
N PHE A 36 14.43 14.78 0.48
CA PHE A 36 13.58 15.77 -0.16
C PHE A 36 14.39 16.95 -0.74
N SER A 37 15.71 16.78 -0.84
CA SER A 37 16.63 17.73 -1.47
C SER A 37 17.44 17.04 -2.56
N ASN A 38 17.47 17.64 -3.74
CA ASN A 38 18.30 17.18 -4.87
C ASN A 38 19.54 18.07 -5.09
N GLY A 39 19.82 18.99 -4.17
CA GLY A 39 20.93 19.94 -4.25
C GLY A 39 20.76 21.04 -5.30
N GLY A 40 19.66 21.03 -6.06
CA GLY A 40 19.29 22.06 -7.02
C GLY A 40 18.34 23.12 -6.43
N ASN A 41 17.97 24.10 -7.26
CA ASN A 41 17.01 25.14 -6.91
C ASN A 41 15.60 24.86 -7.48
N GLU A 42 15.43 23.76 -8.22
CA GLU A 42 14.17 23.41 -8.86
C GLU A 42 13.30 22.56 -7.93
N ARG A 43 12.00 22.84 -7.96
CA ARG A 43 10.98 22.05 -7.29
C ARG A 43 10.39 21.08 -8.30
N ASN A 44 10.96 19.88 -8.38
CA ASN A 44 10.63 18.88 -9.41
C ASN A 44 10.58 17.43 -8.87
N MET A 45 10.87 17.20 -7.59
CA MET A 45 10.86 15.87 -7.01
C MET A 45 9.42 15.43 -6.73
N ILE A 46 9.13 14.16 -7.01
CA ILE A 46 7.85 13.52 -6.76
C ILE A 46 8.05 12.54 -5.60
N VAL A 47 7.28 12.70 -4.53
CA VAL A 47 7.28 11.76 -3.40
C VAL A 47 6.02 10.90 -3.50
N VAL A 48 6.16 9.58 -3.38
CA VAL A 48 5.04 8.62 -3.44
C VAL A 48 4.95 7.87 -2.13
N ILE A 49 3.76 7.88 -1.53
CA ILE A 49 3.37 7.10 -0.34
C ILE A 49 2.09 6.33 -0.64
N SER A 50 1.83 5.25 0.08
CA SER A 50 0.63 4.41 -0.07
C SER A 50 0.35 3.67 1.22
N ASP A 51 -0.76 2.92 1.27
CA ASP A 51 -1.03 1.91 2.31
C ASP A 51 -0.89 2.51 3.72
N MET A 52 -1.58 3.64 3.93
CA MET A 52 -1.66 4.33 5.22
C MET A 52 -2.74 3.74 6.12
N HIS A 53 -3.80 3.17 5.53
CA HIS A 53 -4.86 2.47 6.24
C HIS A 53 -5.41 3.27 7.43
N LEU A 54 -5.78 4.53 7.19
CA LEU A 54 -6.33 5.40 8.24
C LEU A 54 -7.75 4.95 8.57
N GLY A 55 -7.91 4.32 9.72
CA GLY A 55 -9.19 3.82 10.23
C GLY A 55 -9.97 4.86 11.04
N ALA A 56 -11.29 4.64 11.16
CA ALA A 56 -12.17 5.49 11.95
C ALA A 56 -12.05 5.25 13.47
N ASP A 57 -11.53 4.10 13.89
CA ASP A 57 -11.39 3.68 15.28
C ASP A 57 -10.00 3.06 15.51
N LEU A 58 -9.22 3.68 16.39
CA LEU A 58 -7.84 3.27 16.69
C LEU A 58 -7.74 1.96 17.49
N ALA A 59 -8.86 1.44 18.01
CA ALA A 59 -8.86 0.15 18.71
C ALA A 59 -8.46 -1.03 17.81
N TYR A 60 -8.66 -0.90 16.50
CA TYR A 60 -8.33 -1.92 15.50
C TYR A 60 -7.71 -1.35 14.21
N ALA A 61 -7.41 -0.05 14.13
CA ALA A 61 -6.76 0.53 12.94
C ALA A 61 -5.36 -0.08 12.70
N GLU A 62 -4.99 -0.28 11.44
CA GLU A 62 -3.68 -0.80 11.06
C GLU A 62 -2.56 0.23 11.26
N CYS A 63 -2.85 1.53 11.13
CA CYS A 63 -1.94 2.62 11.47
C CYS A 63 -2.43 3.37 12.72
N ASN A 64 -1.69 3.25 13.82
CA ASN A 64 -1.99 3.93 15.08
C ASN A 64 -0.70 4.44 15.74
N LYS A 65 0.22 3.54 16.06
CA LYS A 65 1.53 3.87 16.65
C LYS A 65 2.39 4.69 15.69
N ASN A 66 2.26 4.48 14.39
CA ASN A 66 3.02 5.19 13.36
C ASN A 66 2.44 6.57 12.99
N LEU A 67 1.22 6.92 13.44
CA LEU A 67 0.59 8.20 13.10
C LEU A 67 1.46 9.44 13.43
N PRO A 68 2.12 9.55 14.59
CA PRO A 68 2.99 10.69 14.88
C PRO A 68 4.18 10.80 13.92
N SER A 69 4.72 9.66 13.46
CA SER A 69 5.82 9.62 12.48
C SER A 69 5.32 10.03 11.09
N LEU A 70 4.14 9.55 10.68
CA LEU A 70 3.51 9.95 9.43
C LEU A 70 3.27 11.47 9.40
N GLU A 71 2.72 12.05 10.47
CA GLU A 71 2.54 13.50 10.61
C GLU A 71 3.87 14.25 10.46
N LYS A 72 4.92 13.82 11.16
CA LYS A 72 6.26 14.42 11.04
C LYS A 72 6.82 14.34 9.63
N MET A 73 6.65 13.20 8.95
CA MET A 73 7.08 13.03 7.57
C MET A 73 6.38 14.03 6.64
N LEU A 74 5.06 14.16 6.76
CA LEU A 74 4.28 15.12 5.96
C LEU A 74 4.74 16.57 6.19
N TYR A 75 5.07 16.96 7.43
CA TYR A 75 5.64 18.28 7.69
C TYR A 75 7.05 18.46 7.11
N ARG A 76 7.88 17.41 7.05
CA ARG A 76 9.17 17.44 6.36
C ARG A 76 8.98 17.66 4.85
N ILE A 77 8.06 16.93 4.21
CA ILE A 77 7.71 17.13 2.79
C ILE A 77 7.23 18.56 2.57
N LYS A 78 6.32 19.04 3.41
CA LYS A 78 5.78 20.40 3.32
C LYS A 78 6.87 21.47 3.30
N ALA A 79 7.88 21.31 4.15
CA ALA A 79 9.01 22.23 4.25
C ALA A 79 10.05 22.07 3.13
N ALA A 80 10.01 20.98 2.38
CA ALA A 80 11.04 20.65 1.40
C ALA A 80 11.07 21.66 0.23
N PRO A 81 12.25 22.17 -0.15
CA PRO A 81 12.37 23.14 -1.23
C PRO A 81 12.20 22.50 -2.62
N ASN A 82 12.59 21.23 -2.78
CA ASN A 82 12.69 20.56 -4.09
C ASN A 82 11.50 19.64 -4.44
N VAL A 83 10.58 19.37 -3.50
CA VAL A 83 9.39 18.51 -3.76
C VAL A 83 8.30 19.29 -4.46
N SER A 84 7.92 18.90 -5.68
CA SER A 84 6.78 19.48 -6.42
C SER A 84 5.47 18.77 -6.18
N GLU A 85 5.53 17.49 -5.85
CA GLU A 85 4.34 16.65 -5.77
C GLU A 85 4.47 15.59 -4.68
N LEU A 86 3.38 15.39 -3.95
CA LEU A 86 3.13 14.25 -3.07
C LEU A 86 2.00 13.42 -3.68
N VAL A 87 2.29 12.20 -4.10
CA VAL A 87 1.32 11.25 -4.62
C VAL A 87 0.98 10.23 -3.54
N ILE A 88 -0.31 10.05 -3.28
CA ILE A 88 -0.87 9.02 -2.41
C ILE A 88 -1.41 7.91 -3.33
N ALA A 89 -0.67 6.81 -3.45
CA ALA A 89 -0.93 5.70 -4.36
C ALA A 89 -1.81 4.61 -3.73
N GLY A 90 -3.01 5.01 -3.30
CA GLY A 90 -4.04 4.10 -2.75
C GLY A 90 -3.94 3.83 -1.25
N ASP A 91 -5.02 3.26 -0.74
CA ASP A 91 -5.22 2.82 0.65
C ASP A 91 -4.86 3.92 1.67
N LEU A 92 -5.38 5.12 1.41
CA LEU A 92 -5.30 6.23 2.36
C LEU A 92 -6.31 6.04 3.49
N LEU A 93 -7.55 5.77 3.10
CA LEU A 93 -8.69 5.56 3.99
C LEU A 93 -8.98 4.07 4.05
N ASP A 94 -9.46 3.58 5.20
CA ASP A 94 -9.69 2.15 5.37
C ASP A 94 -11.15 1.80 5.64
N GLU A 95 -11.91 1.54 4.57
CA GLU A 95 -13.31 1.10 4.62
C GLU A 95 -13.45 -0.42 4.83
N TRP A 96 -12.36 -1.17 4.68
CA TRP A 96 -12.35 -2.63 4.70
C TRP A 96 -11.89 -3.21 6.04
N PHE A 97 -10.93 -2.59 6.73
CA PHE A 97 -10.36 -3.06 8.00
C PHE A 97 -11.22 -2.68 9.20
N VAL A 98 -12.41 -3.27 9.25
CA VAL A 98 -13.36 -3.18 10.36
C VAL A 98 -13.69 -4.60 10.84
N PRO A 99 -13.63 -4.91 12.15
CA PRO A 99 -13.96 -6.24 12.64
C PRO A 99 -15.32 -6.72 12.13
N ALA A 100 -15.39 -7.97 11.67
CA ALA A 100 -16.58 -8.53 11.02
C ALA A 100 -17.92 -8.22 11.73
N PRO A 101 -18.05 -8.27 13.08
CA PRO A 101 -19.33 -8.01 13.76
C PRO A 101 -19.77 -6.54 13.81
N ILE A 102 -18.90 -5.60 13.42
CA ILE A 102 -19.15 -4.16 13.53
C ILE A 102 -19.73 -3.64 12.22
N ASP A 103 -20.82 -2.88 12.27
CA ASP A 103 -21.28 -2.11 11.11
C ASP A 103 -20.28 -0.97 10.79
N THR A 104 -19.65 -1.00 9.61
CA THR A 104 -18.67 0.00 9.14
C THR A 104 -19.19 1.43 9.30
N TYR A 105 -20.46 1.66 8.93
CA TYR A 105 -21.08 2.98 8.99
C TYR A 105 -21.82 3.25 10.30
N GLN A 106 -21.90 2.26 11.20
CA GLN A 106 -22.58 2.39 12.49
C GLN A 106 -24.03 2.89 12.34
N GLY A 107 -24.75 2.39 11.34
CA GLY A 107 -26.12 2.82 11.00
C GLY A 107 -26.25 4.20 10.36
N LYS A 108 -25.13 4.82 9.93
CA LYS A 108 -25.11 6.09 9.19
C LYS A 108 -24.71 5.85 7.72
N ASP A 109 -23.89 6.73 7.14
CA ASP A 109 -23.45 6.69 5.75
C ASP A 109 -21.93 6.81 5.61
N GLN A 110 -21.45 6.68 4.37
CA GLN A 110 -20.03 6.83 4.04
C GLN A 110 -19.50 8.23 4.36
N THR A 111 -20.34 9.27 4.28
CA THR A 111 -19.98 10.65 4.62
C THR A 111 -19.56 10.77 6.10
N ASP A 112 -20.37 10.23 7.01
CA ASP A 112 -20.03 10.18 8.44
C ASP A 112 -18.77 9.35 8.68
N PHE A 113 -18.62 8.22 7.97
CA PHE A 113 -17.46 7.36 8.10
C PHE A 113 -16.14 8.07 7.77
N VAL A 114 -16.06 8.74 6.62
CA VAL A 114 -14.84 9.48 6.24
C VAL A 114 -14.56 10.66 7.17
N GLN A 115 -15.60 11.33 7.67
CA GLN A 115 -15.44 12.40 8.66
C GLN A 115 -14.88 11.86 9.99
N ARG A 116 -15.30 10.66 10.42
CA ARG A 116 -14.72 9.99 11.59
C ARG A 116 -13.26 9.62 11.36
N ILE A 117 -12.90 9.09 10.18
CA ILE A 117 -11.49 8.86 9.83
C ILE A 117 -10.69 10.14 9.97
N ALA A 118 -11.15 11.25 9.37
CA ALA A 118 -10.44 12.52 9.44
C ALA A 118 -10.33 13.07 10.87
N ALA A 119 -11.39 12.94 11.67
CA ALA A 119 -11.39 13.38 13.07
C ALA A 119 -10.46 12.55 13.95
N THR A 120 -10.45 11.22 13.77
CA THR A 120 -9.58 10.29 14.50
C THR A 120 -8.10 10.50 14.15
N ASN A 121 -7.82 10.82 12.89
CA ASN A 121 -6.47 10.99 12.34
C ASN A 121 -6.10 12.47 12.11
N LYS A 122 -6.62 13.38 12.96
CA LYS A 122 -6.61 14.82 12.72
C LYS A 122 -5.23 15.39 12.34
N GLY A 123 -4.15 14.98 13.01
CA GLY A 123 -2.81 15.49 12.74
C GLY A 123 -2.33 15.23 11.31
N VAL A 124 -2.63 14.05 10.78
CA VAL A 124 -2.31 13.66 9.39
C VAL A 124 -3.14 14.48 8.40
N PHE A 125 -4.46 14.60 8.61
CA PHE A 125 -5.34 15.37 7.74
C PHE A 125 -5.05 16.88 7.78
N ASP A 126 -4.71 17.43 8.95
CA ASP A 126 -4.28 18.82 9.08
C ASP A 126 -3.00 19.07 8.25
N ALA A 127 -2.03 18.16 8.32
CA ALA A 127 -0.78 18.25 7.56
C ALA A 127 -1.04 18.18 6.05
N LEU A 128 -1.82 17.20 5.58
CA LEU A 128 -2.21 17.07 4.16
C LEU A 128 -2.96 18.32 3.66
N ASN A 129 -3.98 18.78 4.40
CA ASN A 129 -4.72 19.99 4.06
C ASN A 129 -3.83 21.22 4.02
N SER A 130 -2.86 21.34 4.93
CA SER A 130 -1.91 22.43 4.93
C SER A 130 -1.00 22.42 3.69
N ILE A 131 -0.56 21.23 3.24
CA ILE A 131 0.22 21.08 2.00
C ILE A 131 -0.62 21.51 0.78
N ILE A 132 -1.86 21.01 0.67
CA ILE A 132 -2.80 21.33 -0.41
C ILE A 132 -3.04 22.84 -0.49
N GLN A 133 -3.34 23.48 0.64
CA GLN A 133 -3.72 24.90 0.70
C GLN A 133 -2.55 25.84 0.36
N GLU A 134 -1.30 25.46 0.65
CA GLU A 134 -0.13 26.27 0.29
C GLU A 134 0.14 26.28 -1.21
N LYS A 135 -0.38 25.29 -1.96
CA LYS A 135 -0.26 25.18 -3.43
C LYS A 135 1.19 25.16 -3.96
N LYS A 136 2.17 24.93 -3.08
CA LYS A 136 3.58 24.75 -3.45
C LYS A 136 3.88 23.32 -3.89
N ILE A 137 3.15 22.36 -3.31
CA ILE A 137 3.25 20.93 -3.59
C ILE A 137 1.86 20.50 -4.05
N LEU A 138 1.77 19.90 -5.23
CA LEU A 138 0.54 19.24 -5.66
C LEU A 138 0.36 17.98 -4.81
N VAL A 139 -0.82 17.79 -4.22
CA VAL A 139 -1.15 16.52 -3.55
C VAL A 139 -2.11 15.77 -4.45
N THR A 140 -1.68 14.60 -4.91
CA THR A 140 -2.44 13.74 -5.82
C THR A 140 -2.85 12.46 -5.09
N TYR A 141 -4.09 12.03 -5.28
CA TYR A 141 -4.62 10.80 -4.71
C TYR A 141 -5.11 9.86 -5.81
N VAL A 142 -4.70 8.60 -5.71
CA VAL A 142 -5.21 7.47 -6.51
C VAL A 142 -5.92 6.51 -5.56
N PRO A 143 -7.10 5.96 -5.91
CA PRO A 143 -7.76 4.95 -5.09
C PRO A 143 -6.97 3.64 -4.97
N GLY A 144 -7.06 2.99 -3.82
CA GLY A 144 -6.64 1.61 -3.59
C GLY A 144 -7.84 0.69 -3.36
N ASN A 145 -7.59 -0.53 -2.89
CA ASN A 145 -8.68 -1.47 -2.63
C ASN A 145 -9.37 -1.24 -1.28
N HIS A 146 -8.73 -0.67 -0.26
CA HIS A 146 -9.39 -0.40 1.03
C HIS A 146 -10.28 0.84 1.01
N ASP A 147 -10.11 1.73 0.04
CA ASP A 147 -10.97 2.88 -0.22
C ASP A 147 -11.69 2.80 -1.59
N LEU A 148 -11.83 1.57 -2.11
CA LEU A 148 -12.42 1.21 -3.40
C LEU A 148 -13.73 1.96 -3.70
N THR A 149 -14.64 2.00 -2.73
CA THR A 149 -15.99 2.53 -2.89
C THR A 149 -16.14 3.94 -2.35
N ILE A 150 -15.07 4.56 -1.84
CA ILE A 150 -15.13 5.93 -1.32
C ILE A 150 -15.24 6.92 -2.48
N SER A 151 -16.36 7.65 -2.49
CA SER A 151 -16.67 8.61 -3.55
C SER A 151 -15.68 9.77 -3.61
N GLU A 152 -15.52 10.35 -4.80
CA GLU A 152 -14.73 11.57 -5.01
C GLU A 152 -15.17 12.69 -4.06
N ALA A 153 -16.47 12.90 -3.90
CA ALA A 153 -17.03 13.92 -3.02
C ALA A 153 -16.68 13.69 -1.54
N ASN A 154 -16.59 12.44 -1.09
CA ASN A 154 -16.22 12.11 0.28
C ASN A 154 -14.73 12.32 0.54
N VAL A 155 -13.87 12.07 -0.44
CA VAL A 155 -12.45 12.43 -0.34
C VAL A 155 -12.29 13.96 -0.34
N ASP A 156 -12.97 14.67 -1.22
CA ASP A 156 -12.94 16.15 -1.29
C ASP A 156 -13.44 16.81 -0.01
N LEU A 157 -14.40 16.18 0.67
CA LEU A 157 -14.94 16.67 1.93
C LEU A 157 -13.87 16.79 3.03
N VAL A 158 -12.95 15.83 3.08
CA VAL A 158 -11.90 15.75 4.12
C VAL A 158 -10.55 16.29 3.65
N LEU A 159 -10.33 16.36 2.34
CA LEU A 159 -9.11 16.88 1.70
C LEU A 159 -9.46 17.89 0.57
N PRO A 160 -10.13 19.01 0.89
CA PRO A 160 -10.60 19.96 -0.12
C PRO A 160 -9.45 20.51 -0.97
N GLY A 161 -9.56 20.31 -2.29
CA GLY A 161 -8.59 20.77 -3.28
C GLY A 161 -7.49 19.75 -3.63
N ILE A 162 -7.58 18.52 -3.13
CA ILE A 162 -6.73 17.42 -3.57
C ILE A 162 -6.97 17.09 -5.05
N ASN A 163 -5.92 16.68 -5.76
CA ASN A 163 -6.02 16.25 -7.15
C ASN A 163 -6.31 14.74 -7.18
N GLN A 164 -7.56 14.35 -7.40
CA GLN A 164 -7.93 12.93 -7.49
C GLN A 164 -7.70 12.39 -8.91
N LYS A 165 -7.14 11.19 -9.01
CA LYS A 165 -6.86 10.48 -10.26
C LYS A 165 -7.54 9.13 -10.21
N ARG A 166 -8.72 9.10 -10.81
CA ARG A 166 -9.62 7.96 -10.87
C ARG A 166 -9.81 7.58 -12.33
N ASP A 167 -9.99 6.29 -12.57
CA ASP A 167 -10.46 5.78 -13.85
C ASP A 167 -11.94 6.13 -14.04
N PRO A 168 -12.49 5.93 -15.26
CA PRO A 168 -13.93 6.05 -15.47
C PRO A 168 -14.74 5.09 -14.57
N GLU A 169 -14.20 3.90 -14.30
CA GLU A 169 -14.75 2.90 -13.41
C GLU A 169 -14.37 3.19 -11.95
N LEU A 170 -15.32 2.94 -11.05
CA LEU A 170 -15.12 3.19 -9.61
C LEU A 170 -14.05 2.26 -9.03
N GLY A 171 -13.23 2.81 -8.13
CA GLY A 171 -12.27 2.06 -7.33
C GLY A 171 -10.91 1.85 -7.98
N LEU A 172 -10.68 2.37 -9.19
CA LEU A 172 -9.41 2.28 -9.89
C LEU A 172 -8.87 3.67 -10.23
N GLY A 173 -7.58 3.73 -10.52
CA GLY A 173 -6.92 4.93 -11.01
C GLY A 173 -5.48 4.64 -11.39
N THR A 174 -5.03 5.23 -12.48
CA THR A 174 -3.61 5.29 -12.83
C THR A 174 -3.21 6.73 -13.09
N TYR A 175 -2.21 7.22 -12.36
CA TYR A 175 -1.72 8.58 -12.49
C TYR A 175 -0.39 8.65 -13.25
N TYR A 176 -0.35 9.56 -14.22
CA TYR A 176 0.84 9.94 -14.96
C TYR A 176 1.22 11.38 -14.57
N PRO A 177 2.31 11.59 -13.80
CA PRO A 177 2.73 12.91 -13.38
C PRO A 177 2.89 13.89 -14.56
N VAL A 178 2.45 15.13 -14.36
CA VAL A 178 2.44 16.13 -15.44
C VAL A 178 3.86 16.37 -15.96
N GLY A 179 4.04 16.15 -17.27
CA GLY A 179 5.35 16.28 -17.93
C GLY A 179 6.22 15.01 -17.88
N TYR A 180 5.73 13.93 -17.29
CA TYR A 180 6.40 12.63 -17.20
C TYR A 180 5.46 11.47 -17.57
N PRO A 181 4.94 11.43 -18.81
CA PRO A 181 4.03 10.37 -19.25
C PRO A 181 4.64 8.96 -19.20
N GLU A 182 5.96 8.84 -19.14
CA GLU A 182 6.70 7.58 -19.02
C GLU A 182 6.73 7.04 -17.58
N ILE A 183 6.09 7.73 -16.62
CA ILE A 183 5.93 7.33 -15.22
C ILE A 183 4.45 7.03 -14.97
N ALA A 184 4.14 5.80 -14.53
CA ALA A 184 2.82 5.42 -14.05
C ALA A 184 2.84 5.17 -12.54
N ILE A 185 1.85 5.70 -11.83
CA ILE A 185 1.64 5.48 -10.40
C ILE A 185 0.21 5.02 -10.20
N GLU A 186 0.03 3.80 -9.69
CA GLU A 186 -1.28 3.27 -9.29
C GLU A 186 -1.13 2.45 -8.01
N HIS A 187 -2.23 2.00 -7.42
CA HIS A 187 -2.14 1.17 -6.24
C HIS A 187 -1.68 -0.27 -6.57
N GLY A 188 -2.22 -0.86 -7.66
CA GLY A 188 -1.82 -2.17 -8.18
C GLY A 188 -2.86 -3.30 -7.96
N HIS A 189 -3.93 -3.03 -7.20
CA HIS A 189 -5.00 -4.00 -6.94
C HIS A 189 -5.82 -4.40 -8.17
N ARG A 190 -5.77 -3.62 -9.26
CA ARG A 190 -6.41 -3.91 -10.55
C ARG A 190 -6.17 -5.33 -11.05
N TYR A 191 -4.99 -5.86 -10.75
CA TYR A 191 -4.50 -7.15 -11.23
C TYR A 191 -4.68 -8.29 -10.23
N ASN A 192 -5.09 -7.99 -8.99
CA ASN A 192 -5.24 -8.97 -7.93
C ASN A 192 -6.66 -9.57 -7.95
N PHE A 193 -6.78 -10.90 -7.99
CA PHE A 193 -8.08 -11.55 -8.12
C PHE A 193 -9.03 -11.27 -6.95
N PHE A 194 -8.51 -11.07 -5.75
CA PHE A 194 -9.35 -10.85 -4.57
C PHE A 194 -9.57 -9.36 -4.27
N CYS A 195 -8.82 -8.46 -4.89
CA CYS A 195 -8.88 -7.02 -4.59
C CYS A 195 -9.35 -6.15 -5.78
N ALA A 196 -9.30 -6.65 -7.01
CA ALA A 196 -9.81 -5.92 -8.18
C ALA A 196 -11.34 -5.77 -8.12
N PRO A 197 -11.93 -4.63 -8.53
CA PRO A 197 -13.39 -4.45 -8.55
C PRO A 197 -14.12 -5.60 -9.27
N ASP A 198 -15.21 -6.07 -8.68
CA ASP A 198 -16.07 -7.14 -9.21
C ASP A 198 -17.53 -6.70 -9.37
N PRO A 199 -17.89 -6.07 -10.51
CA PRO A 199 -19.27 -5.67 -10.79
C PRO A 199 -20.17 -6.83 -11.26
N ILE A 200 -19.69 -8.07 -11.23
CA ILE A 200 -20.37 -9.23 -11.84
C ILE A 200 -20.99 -10.11 -10.77
N SER A 201 -20.23 -10.40 -9.72
CA SER A 201 -20.68 -11.25 -8.62
C SER A 201 -21.78 -10.58 -7.79
N ASN A 202 -22.63 -11.41 -7.15
CA ASN A 202 -23.59 -11.02 -6.10
C ASN A 202 -24.65 -9.97 -6.48
N GLN A 203 -24.85 -9.69 -7.77
CA GLN A 203 -25.79 -8.66 -8.23
C GLN A 203 -27.27 -8.96 -7.90
N ASP A 204 -27.61 -10.21 -7.60
CA ASP A 204 -28.94 -10.63 -7.16
C ASP A 204 -29.26 -10.22 -5.72
N ILE A 205 -28.24 -10.08 -4.87
CA ILE A 205 -28.38 -9.73 -3.44
C ILE A 205 -27.89 -8.32 -3.11
N ALA A 206 -26.93 -7.79 -3.87
CA ALA A 206 -26.35 -6.46 -3.70
C ALA A 206 -26.23 -5.76 -5.07
N PRO A 207 -27.35 -5.36 -5.71
CA PRO A 207 -27.32 -4.76 -7.03
C PRO A 207 -26.42 -3.52 -7.08
N GLY A 208 -25.50 -3.47 -8.06
CA GLY A 208 -24.56 -2.38 -8.25
C GLY A 208 -23.27 -2.48 -7.44
N THR A 209 -23.09 -3.51 -6.61
CA THR A 209 -21.83 -3.74 -5.90
C THR A 209 -20.68 -3.96 -6.88
N ILE A 210 -19.49 -3.49 -6.50
CA ILE A 210 -18.21 -3.85 -7.10
C ILE A 210 -17.28 -4.57 -6.09
N MET A 211 -17.80 -4.92 -4.92
CA MET A 211 -16.99 -5.43 -3.82
C MET A 211 -16.44 -6.82 -4.14
N PRO A 212 -15.11 -7.00 -4.13
CA PRO A 212 -14.50 -8.31 -4.36
C PRO A 212 -14.39 -9.12 -3.07
N PRO A 213 -14.11 -10.43 -3.15
CA PRO A 213 -14.02 -11.29 -1.97
C PRO A 213 -12.96 -10.89 -0.95
N GLY A 214 -11.94 -10.11 -1.34
CA GLY A 214 -10.92 -9.56 -0.45
C GLY A 214 -11.49 -8.69 0.67
N TYR A 215 -12.63 -8.02 0.45
CA TYR A 215 -13.32 -7.32 1.52
C TYR A 215 -13.66 -8.26 2.69
N PHE A 216 -14.22 -9.44 2.39
CA PHE A 216 -14.58 -10.41 3.42
C PHE A 216 -13.34 -11.00 4.12
N PHE A 217 -12.22 -11.18 3.40
CA PHE A 217 -10.94 -11.52 4.03
C PHE A 217 -10.52 -10.47 5.05
N THR A 218 -10.55 -9.19 4.66
CA THR A 218 -10.13 -8.09 5.53
C THR A 218 -11.02 -7.96 6.75
N ARG A 219 -12.35 -8.13 6.62
CA ARG A 219 -13.28 -8.14 7.76
C ARG A 219 -12.94 -9.25 8.78
N ILE A 220 -12.53 -10.43 8.31
CA ILE A 220 -12.10 -11.56 9.15
C ILE A 220 -10.73 -11.29 9.78
N GLY A 221 -9.79 -10.73 9.01
CA GLY A 221 -8.47 -10.31 9.50
C GLY A 221 -8.56 -9.26 10.61
N ALA A 222 -9.40 -8.24 10.43
CA ALA A 222 -9.67 -7.24 11.46
C ALA A 222 -10.31 -7.85 12.71
N LEU A 223 -11.21 -8.84 12.55
CA LEU A 223 -11.77 -9.58 13.68
C LEU A 223 -10.68 -10.35 14.44
N TYR A 224 -9.80 -11.07 13.74
CA TYR A 224 -8.66 -11.79 14.34
C TYR A 224 -7.78 -10.86 15.18
N VAL A 225 -7.43 -9.69 14.65
CA VAL A 225 -6.65 -8.67 15.38
C VAL A 225 -7.41 -8.19 16.61
N SER A 226 -8.71 -7.85 16.47
CA SER A 226 -9.53 -7.38 17.59
C SER A 226 -9.74 -8.44 18.70
N GLN A 227 -9.67 -9.73 18.35
CA GLN A 227 -9.73 -10.85 19.30
C GLN A 227 -8.37 -11.16 19.94
N GLY A 228 -7.33 -10.38 19.63
CA GLY A 228 -6.01 -10.54 20.23
C GLY A 228 -5.20 -11.69 19.64
N HIS A 229 -5.36 -11.96 18.34
CA HIS A 229 -4.58 -12.95 17.60
C HIS A 229 -4.70 -14.39 18.16
N PRO A 230 -5.92 -14.95 18.29
CA PRO A 230 -6.12 -16.28 18.86
C PRO A 230 -5.30 -17.36 18.13
N ALA A 231 -4.65 -18.23 18.91
CA ALA A 231 -3.84 -19.33 18.37
C ALA A 231 -4.69 -20.47 17.77
N GLU A 232 -5.94 -20.61 18.23
CA GLU A 232 -6.91 -21.62 17.83
C GLU A 232 -8.21 -20.94 17.38
N GLY A 233 -8.81 -21.45 16.30
CA GLY A 233 -10.12 -21.02 15.84
C GLY A 233 -11.22 -21.86 16.47
N ALA A 234 -12.45 -21.33 16.51
CA ALA A 234 -13.62 -22.08 16.99
C ALA A 234 -14.01 -23.23 16.05
N ASP A 235 -13.71 -23.09 14.76
CA ASP A 235 -13.91 -24.10 13.73
C ASP A 235 -12.62 -24.35 12.93
N ILE A 236 -12.63 -25.45 12.19
CA ILE A 236 -11.59 -25.82 11.21
C ILE A 236 -12.13 -25.65 9.79
N VAL A 237 -11.26 -25.28 8.86
CA VAL A 237 -11.63 -25.22 7.44
C VAL A 237 -11.97 -26.63 6.95
N PRO A 238 -13.17 -26.86 6.37
CA PRO A 238 -13.51 -28.15 5.77
C PRO A 238 -12.57 -28.46 4.59
N VAL A 239 -12.00 -29.66 4.60
CA VAL A 239 -11.12 -30.13 3.53
C VAL A 239 -11.92 -30.38 2.25
N ILE A 240 -11.49 -29.77 1.15
CA ILE A 240 -11.98 -30.08 -0.20
C ILE A 240 -11.03 -31.04 -0.91
N THR A 241 -11.58 -31.98 -1.67
CA THR A 241 -10.81 -32.88 -2.53
C THR A 241 -11.05 -32.46 -3.97
N GLN A 242 -9.97 -32.28 -4.73
CA GLN A 242 -10.06 -31.89 -6.13
C GLN A 242 -10.94 -32.87 -6.92
N ASN A 243 -11.87 -32.32 -7.72
CA ASN A 243 -12.69 -33.10 -8.63
C ASN A 243 -11.88 -33.48 -9.87
N THR A 244 -11.31 -34.69 -9.89
CA THR A 244 -10.48 -35.17 -11.01
C THR A 244 -11.25 -35.41 -12.30
N SER A 245 -12.58 -35.48 -12.23
CA SER A 245 -13.49 -35.51 -13.39
C SER A 245 -14.08 -34.15 -13.74
N GLY A 246 -13.73 -33.10 -13.00
CA GLY A 246 -14.20 -31.74 -13.20
C GLY A 246 -13.52 -31.05 -14.37
N ASP A 247 -14.13 -29.97 -14.84
CA ASP A 247 -13.58 -29.11 -15.88
C ASP A 247 -12.61 -28.05 -15.32
N GLU A 248 -12.15 -27.13 -16.18
CA GLU A 248 -11.30 -26.02 -15.79
C GLU A 248 -11.93 -25.17 -14.67
N SER A 249 -13.23 -24.91 -14.74
CA SER A 249 -13.96 -24.14 -13.73
C SER A 249 -13.85 -24.78 -12.34
N GLN A 250 -14.07 -26.09 -12.25
CA GLN A 250 -13.94 -26.82 -10.99
C GLN A 250 -12.50 -26.84 -10.46
N ASN A 251 -11.50 -26.88 -11.34
CA ASN A 251 -10.10 -26.76 -10.94
C ASN A 251 -9.78 -25.36 -10.41
N LEU A 252 -10.27 -24.31 -11.05
CA LEU A 252 -10.07 -22.93 -10.59
C LEU A 252 -10.77 -22.67 -9.25
N LEU A 253 -11.99 -23.19 -9.06
CA LEU A 253 -12.70 -23.05 -7.80
C LEU A 253 -12.03 -23.83 -6.65
N PHE A 254 -11.34 -24.94 -6.97
CA PHE A 254 -10.48 -25.63 -6.00
C PHE A 254 -9.27 -24.78 -5.58
N GLU A 255 -8.61 -24.10 -6.52
CA GLU A 255 -7.52 -23.16 -6.16
C GLU A 255 -8.04 -21.94 -5.39
N TYR A 256 -9.24 -21.45 -5.73
CA TYR A 256 -9.91 -20.38 -4.99
C TYR A 256 -10.21 -20.82 -3.54
N TRP A 257 -10.64 -22.07 -3.33
CA TRP A 257 -10.78 -22.64 -1.98
C TRP A 257 -9.45 -22.70 -1.22
N LYS A 258 -8.34 -23.08 -1.86
CA LYS A 258 -7.03 -23.09 -1.17
C LYS A 258 -6.62 -21.72 -0.65
N MET A 259 -6.99 -20.65 -1.36
CA MET A 259 -6.77 -19.28 -0.87
C MET A 259 -7.60 -19.00 0.39
N TRP A 260 -8.88 -19.40 0.41
CA TRP A 260 -9.70 -19.33 1.62
C TRP A 260 -9.17 -20.19 2.77
N GLU A 261 -8.70 -21.41 2.47
CA GLU A 261 -8.08 -22.30 3.44
C GLU A 261 -6.85 -21.66 4.08
N TRP A 262 -5.96 -21.09 3.26
CA TRP A 262 -4.81 -20.34 3.75
C TRP A 262 -5.24 -19.17 4.64
N THR A 263 -6.16 -18.32 4.17
CA THR A 263 -6.60 -17.14 4.93
C THR A 263 -7.19 -17.51 6.29
N LEU A 264 -8.08 -18.50 6.35
CA LEU A 264 -8.74 -18.91 7.59
C LEU A 264 -7.82 -19.67 8.55
N ASN A 265 -6.74 -20.28 8.05
CA ASN A 265 -5.68 -20.84 8.88
C ASN A 265 -4.73 -19.77 9.44
N THR A 266 -4.57 -18.64 8.73
CA THR A 266 -3.78 -17.48 9.18
C THR A 266 -4.56 -16.62 10.17
N PHE A 267 -5.79 -16.22 9.83
CA PHE A 267 -6.65 -15.34 10.63
C PHE A 267 -7.75 -16.14 11.33
N LYS A 268 -7.35 -16.94 12.32
CA LYS A 268 -8.27 -17.77 13.10
C LYS A 268 -9.23 -16.90 13.91
N ILE A 269 -10.50 -17.25 13.98
CA ILE A 269 -11.48 -16.49 14.77
C ILE A 269 -12.16 -17.39 15.80
N GLN A 270 -12.59 -16.80 16.91
CA GLN A 270 -13.28 -17.50 18.00
C GLN A 270 -14.80 -17.69 17.75
N ASN A 271 -15.28 -17.25 16.59
CA ASN A 271 -16.64 -17.43 16.14
C ASN A 271 -16.74 -18.63 15.20
N LYS A 272 -17.88 -19.33 15.23
CA LYS A 272 -18.13 -20.42 14.31
C LYS A 272 -18.40 -19.92 12.90
N PHE A 273 -18.09 -20.75 11.91
CA PHE A 273 -18.21 -20.39 10.50
C PHE A 273 -19.67 -20.35 10.01
N ASP A 274 -20.62 -20.90 10.76
CA ASP A 274 -22.06 -20.83 10.48
C ASP A 274 -22.76 -19.62 11.14
N GLU A 275 -22.07 -18.90 12.03
CA GLU A 275 -22.58 -17.67 12.63
C GLU A 275 -22.53 -16.52 11.61
N LYS A 276 -23.63 -15.76 11.50
CA LYS A 276 -23.71 -14.57 10.64
C LYS A 276 -23.00 -13.37 11.29
N ILE A 277 -21.69 -13.47 11.42
CA ILE A 277 -20.85 -12.49 12.11
C ILE A 277 -20.38 -11.35 11.22
N ILE A 278 -20.45 -11.46 9.89
CA ILE A 278 -19.94 -10.43 8.98
C ILE A 278 -21.08 -9.45 8.68
N VAL A 279 -21.17 -8.39 9.49
CA VAL A 279 -22.15 -7.32 9.33
C VAL A 279 -21.69 -6.38 8.20
N THR A 280 -22.48 -6.29 7.14
CA THR A 280 -22.19 -5.42 5.98
C THR A 280 -22.87 -4.05 6.13
N ASN A 281 -23.64 -3.58 5.15
CA ASN A 281 -24.09 -2.18 4.95
C ASN A 281 -23.13 -1.31 4.12
N VAL A 282 -22.29 -1.95 3.30
CA VAL A 282 -21.32 -1.30 2.41
C VAL A 282 -21.59 -1.78 0.98
N ASP A 283 -21.54 -0.85 0.02
CA ASP A 283 -21.57 -1.13 -1.41
C ASP A 283 -22.72 -2.05 -1.87
N GLY A 284 -23.94 -1.71 -1.47
CA GLY A 284 -25.15 -2.46 -1.86
C GLY A 284 -25.45 -3.71 -1.01
N PHE A 285 -24.47 -4.26 -0.29
CA PHE A 285 -24.72 -5.31 0.69
C PHE A 285 -25.44 -4.74 1.92
N THR A 286 -26.57 -5.33 2.34
CA THR A 286 -27.37 -4.86 3.50
C THR A 286 -27.54 -5.94 4.58
N GLY A 287 -26.87 -7.07 4.44
CA GLY A 287 -27.07 -8.26 5.27
C GLY A 287 -25.96 -8.52 6.28
N ALA A 288 -26.17 -9.56 7.08
CA ALA A 288 -25.09 -10.22 7.81
C ALA A 288 -24.83 -11.60 7.19
N TYR A 289 -23.55 -11.92 7.00
CA TYR A 289 -23.09 -13.14 6.33
C TYR A 289 -22.21 -13.97 7.26
N ALA A 290 -22.16 -15.26 6.99
CA ALA A 290 -21.31 -16.22 7.68
C ALA A 290 -20.02 -16.47 6.89
N VAL A 291 -18.98 -17.01 7.54
CA VAL A 291 -17.76 -17.43 6.83
C VAL A 291 -18.10 -18.53 5.80
N ASN A 292 -19.03 -19.42 6.13
CA ASN A 292 -19.55 -20.43 5.22
C ASN A 292 -20.24 -19.87 3.97
N ASP A 293 -20.62 -18.59 3.94
CA ASP A 293 -21.22 -17.99 2.75
C ASP A 293 -20.15 -17.67 1.68
N VAL A 294 -18.91 -17.40 2.08
CA VAL A 294 -17.80 -17.06 1.16
C VAL A 294 -16.82 -18.22 0.96
N LEU A 295 -16.81 -19.20 1.87
CA LEU A 295 -15.95 -20.38 1.81
C LEU A 295 -16.53 -21.42 0.84
N PRO A 296 -15.80 -21.83 -0.22
CA PRO A 296 -16.27 -22.92 -1.07
C PRO A 296 -16.44 -24.22 -0.27
N PHE A 297 -17.34 -25.08 -0.74
CA PHE A 297 -17.66 -26.35 -0.09
C PHE A 297 -17.91 -27.48 -1.11
N GLN A 298 -17.85 -28.72 -0.63
CA GLN A 298 -18.22 -29.92 -1.37
C GLN A 298 -19.14 -30.80 -0.51
N THR A 299 -20.17 -31.41 -1.11
CA THR A 299 -21.07 -32.33 -0.38
C THR A 299 -20.53 -33.74 -0.28
N THR A 300 -19.74 -34.16 -1.27
CA THR A 300 -19.07 -35.46 -1.35
C THR A 300 -17.61 -35.22 -1.75
N PRO A 301 -16.62 -35.86 -1.09
CA PRO A 301 -15.22 -35.73 -1.48
C PRO A 301 -14.97 -36.02 -2.95
N GLY A 302 -14.35 -35.08 -3.67
CA GLY A 302 -14.04 -35.19 -5.09
C GLY A 302 -15.25 -34.93 -6.01
N GLY A 303 -16.39 -34.56 -5.43
CA GLY A 303 -17.58 -34.15 -6.15
C GLY A 303 -17.53 -32.68 -6.59
N PHE A 304 -18.69 -32.13 -6.91
CA PHE A 304 -18.83 -30.74 -7.32
C PHE A 304 -18.52 -29.79 -6.15
N ILE A 305 -17.70 -28.76 -6.43
CA ILE A 305 -17.39 -27.66 -5.53
C ILE A 305 -18.34 -26.50 -5.86
N ASP A 306 -18.96 -25.93 -4.83
CA ASP A 306 -19.86 -24.78 -4.94
C ASP A 306 -19.49 -23.72 -3.89
N VAL A 307 -20.02 -22.51 -4.05
CA VAL A 307 -19.87 -21.40 -3.10
C VAL A 307 -21.15 -20.55 -3.12
N ASN A 308 -21.56 -20.00 -1.97
CA ASN A 308 -22.82 -19.26 -1.87
C ASN A 308 -22.69 -17.83 -2.42
N LEU A 309 -21.74 -17.07 -1.89
CA LEU A 309 -21.35 -15.76 -2.40
C LEU A 309 -20.26 -15.91 -3.45
N TYR A 310 -20.26 -15.02 -4.44
CA TYR A 310 -19.31 -15.05 -5.56
C TYR A 310 -19.43 -16.33 -6.41
N LYS A 311 -20.63 -16.86 -6.54
CA LYS A 311 -20.91 -18.04 -7.36
C LYS A 311 -20.49 -17.80 -8.81
N GLY A 312 -19.55 -18.60 -9.32
CA GLY A 312 -19.03 -18.49 -10.68
C GLY A 312 -17.94 -17.43 -10.88
N ILE A 313 -17.39 -16.84 -9.80
CA ILE A 313 -16.34 -15.81 -9.88
C ILE A 313 -15.10 -16.28 -10.66
N GLN A 314 -14.77 -17.57 -10.59
CA GLN A 314 -13.66 -18.15 -11.33
C GLN A 314 -13.85 -18.10 -12.86
N ASP A 315 -15.10 -18.06 -13.32
CA ASP A 315 -15.46 -18.07 -14.74
C ASP A 315 -15.58 -16.65 -15.32
N SER A 316 -15.78 -15.64 -14.46
CA SER A 316 -16.03 -14.26 -14.87
C SER A 316 -14.76 -13.40 -14.99
N TRP A 317 -13.58 -13.96 -14.72
CA TRP A 317 -12.35 -13.17 -14.63
C TRP A 317 -12.01 -12.40 -15.90
N LEU A 318 -12.20 -12.97 -17.09
CA LEU A 318 -11.96 -12.26 -18.36
C LEU A 318 -12.91 -11.07 -18.53
N GLN A 319 -14.17 -11.22 -18.16
CA GLN A 319 -15.15 -10.13 -18.20
C GLN A 319 -14.78 -9.04 -17.19
N ARG A 320 -14.33 -9.42 -16.00
CA ARG A 320 -13.89 -8.50 -14.94
C ARG A 320 -12.64 -7.72 -15.35
N GLN A 321 -11.67 -8.37 -15.98
CA GLN A 321 -10.48 -7.73 -16.53
C GLN A 321 -10.82 -6.72 -17.63
N ALA A 322 -11.75 -7.06 -18.52
CA ALA A 322 -12.23 -6.15 -19.56
C ALA A 322 -12.95 -4.93 -18.98
N HIS A 323 -13.74 -5.11 -17.91
CA HIS A 323 -14.35 -3.98 -17.19
C HIS A 323 -13.30 -3.10 -16.52
N ASN A 324 -12.30 -3.70 -15.88
CA ASN A 324 -11.24 -3.01 -15.13
C ASN A 324 -10.09 -2.52 -16.04
N HIS A 325 -10.26 -2.53 -17.37
CA HIS A 325 -9.26 -2.11 -18.35
C HIS A 325 -7.86 -2.71 -18.13
N VAL A 326 -7.77 -4.00 -17.79
CA VAL A 326 -6.48 -4.69 -17.69
C VAL A 326 -5.87 -4.79 -19.10
N PRO A 327 -4.70 -4.16 -19.37
CA PRO A 327 -4.18 -4.08 -20.73
C PRO A 327 -3.79 -5.44 -21.33
N VAL A 328 -3.18 -6.31 -20.53
CA VAL A 328 -2.74 -7.65 -20.93
C VAL A 328 -3.41 -8.68 -20.02
N ASN A 329 -4.27 -9.51 -20.64
CA ASN A 329 -5.06 -10.52 -19.92
C ASN A 329 -4.20 -11.46 -19.08
N ILE A 330 -4.57 -11.57 -17.81
CA ILE A 330 -4.01 -12.49 -16.81
C ILE A 330 -4.88 -13.75 -16.77
N PRO A 331 -4.32 -14.95 -16.95
CA PRO A 331 -5.05 -16.21 -16.77
C PRO A 331 -5.67 -16.33 -15.36
N ALA A 332 -6.89 -16.85 -15.25
CA ALA A 332 -7.59 -16.97 -13.97
C ALA A 332 -6.81 -17.80 -12.94
N TYR A 333 -6.19 -18.89 -13.37
CA TYR A 333 -5.34 -19.72 -12.50
C TYR A 333 -4.19 -18.91 -11.88
N GLN A 334 -3.49 -18.11 -12.70
CA GLN A 334 -2.39 -17.26 -12.24
C GLN A 334 -2.90 -16.17 -11.29
N ALA A 335 -4.00 -15.50 -11.64
CA ALA A 335 -4.57 -14.45 -10.81
C ALA A 335 -4.99 -14.99 -9.43
N ILE A 336 -5.66 -16.15 -9.36
CA ILE A 336 -6.09 -16.77 -8.11
C ILE A 336 -4.88 -17.22 -7.28
N THR A 337 -4.00 -18.04 -7.85
CA THR A 337 -2.89 -18.66 -7.10
C THR A 337 -1.80 -17.66 -6.72
N GLY A 338 -1.66 -16.57 -7.48
CA GLY A 338 -0.68 -15.52 -7.25
C GLY A 338 -1.14 -14.40 -6.32
N SER A 339 -2.41 -14.38 -5.89
CA SER A 339 -3.01 -13.25 -5.18
C SER A 339 -2.37 -12.88 -3.83
N ALA A 340 -1.68 -13.82 -3.17
CA ALA A 340 -0.95 -13.58 -1.92
C ALA A 340 0.58 -13.45 -2.12
N ILE A 341 1.06 -13.41 -3.36
CA ILE A 341 2.49 -13.39 -3.68
C ILE A 341 2.87 -11.98 -4.14
N SER A 342 3.63 -11.25 -3.32
CA SER A 342 4.06 -9.87 -3.65
C SER A 342 4.78 -9.79 -4.99
N THR A 343 5.63 -10.76 -5.32
CA THR A 343 6.34 -10.78 -6.61
C THR A 343 5.41 -10.95 -7.81
N GLU A 344 4.24 -11.56 -7.64
CA GLU A 344 3.25 -11.65 -8.71
C GLU A 344 2.66 -10.27 -9.03
N ALA A 345 2.27 -9.51 -8.01
CA ALA A 345 1.81 -8.14 -8.18
C ALA A 345 2.91 -7.25 -8.78
N ASP A 346 4.15 -7.38 -8.30
CA ASP A 346 5.30 -6.64 -8.86
C ASP A 346 5.51 -6.94 -10.36
N ASN A 347 5.33 -8.21 -10.77
CA ASN A 347 5.49 -8.62 -12.16
C ASN A 347 4.40 -8.05 -13.08
N GLN A 348 3.32 -7.49 -12.54
CA GLN A 348 2.31 -6.79 -13.34
C GLN A 348 2.86 -5.47 -13.89
N ALA A 349 3.81 -4.82 -13.23
CA ALA A 349 4.52 -3.70 -13.86
C ALA A 349 5.24 -4.13 -15.14
N ILE A 350 5.85 -5.32 -15.15
CA ILE A 350 6.53 -5.87 -16.33
C ILE A 350 5.50 -6.21 -17.41
N THR A 351 4.42 -6.90 -17.06
CA THR A 351 3.46 -7.44 -18.03
C THR A 351 2.57 -6.35 -18.62
N GLN A 352 2.03 -5.48 -17.78
CA GLN A 352 0.98 -4.52 -18.13
C GLN A 352 1.56 -3.23 -18.73
N TYR A 353 2.79 -2.89 -18.37
CA TYR A 353 3.46 -1.66 -18.81
C TYR A 353 4.74 -1.92 -19.62
N PHE A 354 5.75 -2.57 -19.06
CA PHE A 354 7.07 -2.58 -19.69
C PHE A 354 7.11 -3.42 -20.97
N LEU A 355 6.59 -4.64 -20.94
CA LEU A 355 6.55 -5.54 -22.10
C LEU A 355 5.29 -5.36 -22.96
N ASN A 356 4.37 -4.47 -22.55
CA ASN A 356 3.20 -4.13 -23.34
C ASN A 356 3.62 -3.17 -24.47
N PRO A 357 3.47 -3.56 -25.75
CA PRO A 357 3.87 -2.72 -26.89
C PRO A 357 3.01 -1.45 -27.04
N ASP A 358 1.85 -1.37 -26.37
CA ASP A 358 0.99 -0.19 -26.39
C ASP A 358 1.31 0.81 -25.25
N SER A 359 2.39 0.57 -24.50
CA SER A 359 2.80 1.38 -23.35
C SER A 359 4.22 1.93 -23.52
N ASP A 360 4.36 3.25 -23.36
CA ASP A 360 5.66 3.95 -23.34
C ASP A 360 6.22 4.11 -21.90
N VAL A 361 5.55 3.52 -20.91
CA VAL A 361 5.94 3.63 -19.49
C VAL A 361 7.22 2.87 -19.22
N ARG A 362 8.16 3.53 -18.53
CA ARG A 362 9.45 2.95 -18.12
C ARG A 362 9.70 3.06 -16.62
N ILE A 363 8.84 3.76 -15.87
CA ILE A 363 8.84 3.75 -14.41
C ILE A 363 7.42 3.45 -13.94
N VAL A 364 7.25 2.41 -13.11
CA VAL A 364 5.97 2.08 -12.47
C VAL A 364 6.16 2.11 -10.95
N VAL A 365 5.27 2.78 -10.24
CA VAL A 365 5.20 2.73 -8.78
C VAL A 365 3.86 2.17 -8.33
N PHE A 366 3.89 1.08 -7.55
CA PHE A 366 2.71 0.50 -6.89
C PHE A 366 2.74 0.70 -5.37
N GLY A 367 1.56 0.58 -4.75
CA GLY A 367 1.37 0.28 -3.33
C GLY A 367 0.98 -1.18 -3.14
N HIS A 368 -0.06 -1.47 -2.35
CA HIS A 368 -0.82 -2.73 -2.32
C HIS A 368 -0.16 -3.94 -1.64
N THR A 369 1.09 -4.27 -1.97
CA THR A 369 1.72 -5.50 -1.41
C THR A 369 2.29 -5.29 -0.01
N HIS A 370 2.42 -4.04 0.42
CA HIS A 370 3.13 -3.62 1.63
C HIS A 370 4.63 -3.96 1.65
N VAL A 371 5.19 -4.57 0.61
CA VAL A 371 6.60 -5.00 0.56
C VAL A 371 7.42 -3.97 -0.23
N PRO A 372 8.16 -3.08 0.45
CA PRO A 372 8.93 -2.03 -0.22
C PRO A 372 10.06 -2.64 -1.06
N THR A 373 10.10 -2.34 -2.36
CA THR A 373 11.12 -2.89 -3.26
C THR A 373 11.42 -1.99 -4.45
N ILE A 374 12.60 -2.16 -5.05
CA ILE A 374 12.94 -1.64 -6.38
C ILE A 374 13.43 -2.82 -7.22
N LYS A 375 12.87 -2.96 -8.43
CA LYS A 375 13.27 -3.96 -9.42
C LYS A 375 13.54 -3.30 -10.75
N THR A 376 14.52 -3.83 -11.48
CA THR A 376 14.82 -3.40 -12.85
C THR A 376 14.56 -4.51 -13.84
N SER A 377 14.12 -4.09 -15.03
CA SER A 377 13.91 -4.95 -16.18
C SER A 377 14.13 -4.14 -17.46
N ASN A 378 13.72 -4.68 -18.61
CA ASN A 378 13.68 -3.94 -19.86
C ASN A 378 12.24 -3.83 -20.37
N ASP A 379 11.94 -2.74 -21.05
CA ASP A 379 10.72 -2.57 -21.82
C ASP A 379 10.71 -3.43 -23.10
N HIS A 380 9.61 -3.36 -23.85
CA HIS A 380 9.41 -4.09 -25.10
C HIS A 380 10.39 -3.67 -26.22
N LEU A 381 11.11 -2.55 -26.04
CA LEU A 381 12.15 -2.05 -26.94
C LEU A 381 13.57 -2.39 -26.45
N GLY A 382 13.71 -3.09 -25.33
CA GLY A 382 15.00 -3.45 -24.74
C GLY A 382 15.66 -2.33 -23.95
N GLN A 383 14.94 -1.25 -23.62
CA GLN A 383 15.41 -0.14 -22.81
C GLN A 383 15.15 -0.42 -21.33
N LYS A 384 16.03 0.09 -20.46
CA LYS A 384 15.89 -0.11 -19.01
C LYS A 384 14.58 0.47 -18.48
N ALA A 385 13.88 -0.30 -17.66
CA ALA A 385 12.68 0.10 -16.93
C ALA A 385 12.83 -0.19 -15.42
N ILE A 386 12.15 0.60 -14.58
CA ILE A 386 12.23 0.52 -13.11
C ILE A 386 10.82 0.34 -12.53
N TYR A 387 10.63 -0.71 -11.75
CA TYR A 387 9.48 -0.86 -10.86
C TYR A 387 9.87 -0.50 -9.44
N ALA A 388 8.98 0.17 -8.71
CA ALA A 388 9.08 0.36 -7.27
C ALA A 388 7.75 0.04 -6.58
N ASN A 389 7.83 -0.52 -5.37
CA ASN A 389 6.70 -0.59 -4.45
C ASN A 389 6.97 0.36 -3.27
N SER A 390 6.03 1.26 -2.96
CA SER A 390 6.20 2.26 -1.89
C SER A 390 6.15 1.69 -0.48
N GLY A 391 5.76 0.42 -0.31
CA GLY A 391 5.66 -0.23 1.00
C GLY A 391 4.40 0.19 1.74
N THR A 392 4.50 0.45 3.06
CA THR A 392 3.33 0.70 3.90
C THR A 392 3.66 1.56 5.12
N TRP A 393 2.61 2.13 5.73
CA TRP A 393 2.67 2.89 6.98
C TRP A 393 1.98 2.20 8.16
N ILE A 394 1.46 0.98 7.97
CA ILE A 394 0.85 0.19 9.06
C ILE A 394 1.85 -0.13 10.17
N ASP A 395 1.34 -0.31 11.39
CA ASP A 395 2.12 -0.52 12.60
C ASP A 395 2.87 -1.86 12.62
N HIS A 396 2.25 -2.91 12.07
CA HIS A 396 2.82 -4.26 12.08
C HIS A 396 2.64 -4.90 10.71
N ASN A 397 3.72 -4.94 9.93
CA ASN A 397 3.77 -5.70 8.69
C ASN A 397 4.54 -7.02 8.93
N SER A 398 3.88 -8.15 8.69
CA SER A 398 4.48 -9.48 8.84
C SER A 398 5.34 -9.89 7.65
N LEU A 399 5.22 -9.20 6.52
CA LEU A 399 5.94 -9.47 5.28
C LEU A 399 7.28 -8.73 5.21
N ASP A 400 7.36 -7.53 5.79
CA ASP A 400 8.57 -6.71 5.86
C ASP A 400 8.62 -5.83 7.13
N THR A 401 9.80 -5.70 7.76
CA THR A 401 9.95 -5.02 9.06
C THR A 401 10.48 -3.58 8.98
N THR A 402 10.76 -3.08 7.77
CA THR A 402 11.30 -1.75 7.57
C THR A 402 10.26 -0.69 7.92
N ALA A 403 9.04 -0.82 7.38
CA ALA A 403 7.84 0.01 7.60
C ALA A 403 8.06 1.53 7.42
N MET A 404 6.97 2.29 7.31
CA MET A 404 7.00 3.75 7.07
C MET A 404 7.84 4.09 5.85
N ASN A 405 7.53 3.42 4.74
CA ASN A 405 8.29 3.48 3.51
C ASN A 405 7.72 4.53 2.54
N PHE A 406 8.58 5.03 1.65
CA PHE A 406 8.18 5.95 0.60
C PHE A 406 9.17 5.94 -0.55
N VAL A 407 8.69 6.29 -1.74
CA VAL A 407 9.52 6.45 -2.95
C VAL A 407 9.71 7.93 -3.24
N VAL A 408 10.90 8.29 -3.69
CA VAL A 408 11.22 9.61 -4.23
C VAL A 408 11.73 9.44 -5.65
N ILE A 409 11.07 10.12 -6.59
CA ILE A 409 11.52 10.22 -7.97
C ILE A 409 12.11 11.62 -8.16
N THR A 410 13.35 11.67 -8.63
CA THR A 410 14.01 12.92 -9.04
C THR A 410 14.18 12.89 -10.56
N PRO A 411 13.35 13.61 -11.32
CA PRO A 411 13.42 13.59 -12.77
C PRO A 411 14.74 14.15 -13.32
N GLN A 412 15.15 13.63 -14.48
CA GLN A 412 16.31 14.13 -15.21
C GLN A 412 16.15 15.58 -15.67
N TYR A 413 17.26 16.31 -15.72
CA TYR A 413 17.35 17.61 -16.37
C TYR A 413 17.59 17.45 -17.88
N LYS A 414 17.56 18.56 -18.62
CA LYS A 414 17.86 18.60 -20.06
C LYS A 414 19.29 18.14 -20.41
N ASP A 415 20.21 18.18 -19.46
CA ASP A 415 21.59 17.74 -19.66
C ASP A 415 21.68 16.24 -19.99
N ALA A 416 22.56 15.87 -20.91
CA ALA A 416 22.71 14.51 -21.43
C ALA A 416 23.24 13.51 -20.38
N ALA A 417 23.97 14.00 -19.37
CA ALA A 417 24.48 13.19 -18.27
C ALA A 417 23.49 13.06 -17.10
N SER A 418 22.35 13.76 -17.14
CA SER A 418 21.33 13.68 -16.09
C SER A 418 20.47 12.42 -16.24
N HIS A 419 20.07 11.84 -15.11
CA HIS A 419 19.22 10.65 -15.06
C HIS A 419 18.00 10.94 -14.18
N THR A 420 16.92 10.22 -14.45
CA THR A 420 15.78 10.13 -13.54
C THR A 420 16.14 9.09 -12.49
N PHE A 421 16.23 9.51 -11.22
CA PHE A 421 16.50 8.64 -10.10
C PHE A 421 15.20 8.21 -9.42
N VAL A 422 15.10 6.92 -9.08
CA VAL A 422 14.05 6.35 -8.25
C VAL A 422 14.69 5.81 -7.00
N LYS A 423 14.30 6.35 -5.83
CA LYS A 423 14.89 6.00 -4.55
C LYS A 423 13.81 5.58 -3.58
N LEU A 424 14.02 4.46 -2.90
CA LEU A 424 13.14 3.92 -1.89
C LEU A 424 13.76 4.15 -0.52
N TYR A 425 12.96 4.70 0.39
CA TYR A 425 13.39 5.06 1.74
C TYR A 425 12.50 4.41 2.79
N SER A 426 13.01 4.33 4.02
CA SER A 426 12.23 4.12 5.24
C SER A 426 12.36 5.33 6.16
N PHE A 427 11.34 5.60 6.96
CA PHE A 427 11.31 6.66 7.96
C PHE A 427 11.05 6.09 9.35
N LYS A 428 12.10 5.54 9.98
CA LYS A 428 11.99 4.85 11.27
C LYS A 428 12.71 5.62 12.37
N ASN A 429 12.06 5.78 13.51
CA ASN A 429 12.57 6.58 14.64
C ASN A 429 12.97 8.01 14.21
N GLU A 430 12.21 8.58 13.28
CA GLU A 430 12.44 9.91 12.69
C GLU A 430 13.74 10.05 11.88
N VAL A 431 14.39 8.93 11.57
CA VAL A 431 15.57 8.86 10.71
C VAL A 431 15.15 8.35 9.34
N VAL A 432 15.57 9.06 8.30
CA VAL A 432 15.44 8.58 6.92
C VAL A 432 16.62 7.67 6.60
N ALA A 433 16.34 6.48 6.07
CA ALA A 433 17.35 5.57 5.55
C ALA A 433 17.06 5.21 4.10
N LEU A 434 18.05 5.37 3.21
CA LEU A 434 17.98 4.86 1.84
C LEU A 434 18.02 3.34 1.85
N MET A 435 17.02 2.70 1.24
CA MET A 435 16.89 1.25 1.17
C MET A 435 17.38 0.70 -0.17
N ALA A 436 16.96 1.35 -1.26
CA ALA A 436 17.35 0.99 -2.62
C ALA A 436 17.30 2.24 -3.50
N GLU A 437 18.10 2.25 -4.55
CA GLU A 437 18.01 3.26 -5.60
C GLU A 437 18.35 2.65 -6.95
N ASP A 438 17.74 3.21 -7.99
CA ASP A 438 18.12 2.96 -9.37
C ASP A 438 17.88 4.23 -10.19
N SER A 439 18.40 4.27 -11.42
CA SER A 439 18.18 5.37 -12.35
C SER A 439 18.14 4.89 -13.80
N LEU A 440 17.41 5.65 -14.61
CA LEU A 440 17.38 5.52 -16.05
C LEU A 440 17.43 6.90 -16.70
N ARG A 441 17.68 6.91 -18.00
CA ARG A 441 17.47 8.08 -18.84
C ARG A 441 16.30 7.79 -19.79
N PHE A 442 15.35 8.72 -19.85
CA PHE A 442 14.29 8.70 -20.87
C PHE A 442 14.87 9.01 -22.23
#